data_AF-A0A535A822-F1
#
_entry.id   AF-A0A535A822-F1
#
_cell.length_a   1.000
_cell.length_b   1.000
_cell.length_c   1.000
_cell.angle_alpha   90.00
_cell.angle_beta   90.00
_cell.angle_gamma   90.00
#
_symmetry.space_group_name_H-M   'P 1'
#
loop_
_entity.id
_entity.type
_entity.pdbx_description
1 polymer ?
#
loop_
_entity_poly.entity_id
_entity_poly.type
_entity_poly.pdbx_seq_one_letter_code
_entity_poly.pdbx_strand_id
1 'polypeptide(L)'
;MTATPSSPSTSTSTSRRALLAGALGGLGALAAGAIARVSPVRAADDDGSVIHIADYYQNAQQETHLGNQANDAIVLSCASTPDSGGGGGTAILGHSDHGIGVQGETTGSFGTGVYGNSSSATGVYGRGATNGVYGISTTGSGVTGESSSGHGVSASSDSVGVYSIGGSAGVSSSSISGFGVVGTSTTGIGVYGASVSSVGAFGQSTSSTQAASVGRSVGNSTGVQGFSGASGALLPAARAKTGVYGYAAQDSTAKGVIGETTSGHGLHGIATSSGWAGYFAGRVYTTAYHEMTEISAPAAPAANHARLFLKSDALGHTQLCVRFNTGTIKVLATQS
;
A
#
# COMPACT_ATOMS: atom_id res chain seq x y z
N MET A 1 -42.38 46.92 -84.46
CA MET A 1 -41.32 45.92 -84.28
C MET A 1 -40.02 46.65 -83.96
N THR A 2 -39.22 46.05 -83.07
CA THR A 2 -37.80 46.33 -82.71
C THR A 2 -37.47 47.60 -81.90
N ALA A 3 -36.67 47.38 -80.86
CA ALA A 3 -36.54 48.18 -79.63
C ALA A 3 -35.49 49.31 -79.69
N THR A 4 -35.74 50.37 -78.90
CA THR A 4 -34.80 51.39 -78.40
C THR A 4 -34.46 51.07 -76.92
N PRO A 5 -33.53 51.77 -76.26
CA PRO A 5 -32.08 51.87 -76.50
C PRO A 5 -31.27 51.47 -75.23
N SER A 6 -30.04 50.97 -75.36
CA SER A 6 -29.16 50.81 -74.19
C SER A 6 -28.48 52.16 -73.84
N SER A 7 -28.74 52.61 -72.61
CA SER A 7 -28.21 53.82 -71.98
C SER A 7 -26.70 53.73 -71.69
N PRO A 8 -26.00 54.87 -71.48
CA PRO A 8 -24.55 54.98 -71.63
C PRO A 8 -23.80 54.47 -70.40
N SER A 9 -22.64 53.83 -70.59
CA SER A 9 -21.67 53.64 -69.51
C SER A 9 -20.96 54.97 -69.25
N THR A 10 -21.49 55.75 -68.31
CA THR A 10 -20.81 56.93 -67.78
C THR A 10 -19.57 56.48 -67.02
N SER A 11 -18.38 56.62 -67.60
CA SER A 11 -17.14 56.50 -66.84
C SER A 11 -17.04 57.72 -65.94
N THR A 12 -17.47 57.58 -64.68
CA THR A 12 -17.34 58.62 -63.66
C THR A 12 -15.85 58.86 -63.42
N SER A 13 -15.27 59.85 -64.12
CA SER A 13 -13.89 60.27 -63.87
C SER A 13 -13.81 60.83 -62.47
N THR A 14 -13.03 60.21 -61.60
CA THR A 14 -12.79 60.72 -60.25
C THR A 14 -12.14 62.11 -60.36
N SER A 15 -12.83 63.13 -59.84
CA SER A 15 -12.34 64.51 -59.86
C SER A 15 -10.99 64.61 -59.16
N ARG A 16 -10.05 65.43 -59.67
CA ARG A 16 -8.76 65.68 -59.02
C ARG A 16 -8.92 66.15 -57.56
N ARG A 17 -10.07 66.78 -57.22
CA ARG A 17 -10.44 67.09 -55.82
C ARG A 17 -10.77 65.85 -55.00
N ALA A 18 -11.42 64.84 -55.57
CA ALA A 18 -11.70 63.57 -54.90
C ALA A 18 -10.42 62.76 -54.66
N LEU A 19 -9.46 62.80 -55.60
CA LEU A 19 -8.13 62.21 -55.44
C LEU A 19 -7.32 62.93 -54.35
N LEU A 20 -7.35 64.26 -54.31
CA LEU A 20 -6.64 65.04 -53.29
C LEU A 20 -7.30 64.91 -51.90
N ALA A 21 -8.63 64.90 -51.82
CA ALA A 21 -9.36 64.68 -50.57
C ALA A 21 -9.19 63.23 -50.07
N GLY A 22 -9.15 62.24 -50.97
CA GLY A 22 -8.81 60.86 -50.64
C GLY A 22 -7.36 60.68 -50.20
N ALA A 23 -6.41 61.38 -50.83
CA ALA A 23 -5.00 61.36 -50.45
C ALA A 23 -4.75 62.05 -49.10
N LEU A 24 -5.37 63.21 -48.85
CA LEU A 24 -5.28 63.91 -47.57
C LEU A 24 -6.05 63.19 -46.46
N GLY A 25 -7.22 62.61 -46.77
CA GLY A 25 -7.97 61.77 -45.83
C GLY A 25 -7.25 60.46 -45.50
N GLY A 26 -6.59 59.84 -46.48
CA GLY A 26 -5.77 58.65 -46.29
C GLY A 26 -4.49 58.94 -45.48
N LEU A 27 -3.81 60.06 -45.74
CA LEU A 27 -2.66 60.52 -44.94
C LEU A 27 -3.08 60.92 -43.52
N GLY A 28 -4.23 61.58 -43.37
CA GLY A 28 -4.81 61.90 -42.07
C GLY A 28 -5.19 60.65 -41.27
N ALA A 29 -5.74 59.63 -41.93
CA ALA A 29 -6.05 58.34 -41.30
C ALA A 29 -4.79 57.53 -40.95
N LEU A 30 -3.73 57.59 -41.77
CA LEU A 30 -2.43 56.97 -41.47
C LEU A 30 -1.71 57.69 -40.32
N ALA A 31 -1.72 59.03 -40.30
CA ALA A 31 -1.15 59.82 -39.23
C ALA A 31 -1.92 59.63 -37.91
N ALA A 32 -3.25 59.67 -37.95
CA ALA A 32 -4.09 59.35 -36.78
C ALA A 32 -3.89 57.91 -36.32
N GLY A 33 -3.79 56.96 -37.25
CA GLY A 33 -3.53 55.55 -36.95
C GLY A 33 -2.10 55.25 -36.50
N ALA A 34 -1.13 56.13 -36.72
CA ALA A 34 0.24 56.00 -36.21
C ALA A 34 0.38 56.66 -34.83
N ILE A 35 -0.30 57.78 -34.59
CA ILE A 35 -0.32 58.49 -33.29
C ILE A 35 -1.23 57.79 -32.28
N ALA A 36 -2.31 57.15 -32.73
CA ALA A 36 -3.23 56.41 -31.85
C ALA A 36 -2.73 55.01 -31.47
N ARG A 37 -1.62 54.52 -32.06
CA ARG A 37 -1.00 53.27 -31.64
C ARG A 37 -0.12 53.55 -30.43
N VAL A 38 -0.62 53.20 -29.25
CA VAL A 38 0.17 53.16 -28.04
C VAL A 38 1.34 52.19 -28.29
N SER A 39 2.56 52.71 -28.32
CA SER A 39 3.76 51.86 -28.36
C SER A 39 3.81 51.04 -27.07
N PRO A 40 4.15 49.74 -27.12
CA PRO A 40 4.44 48.98 -25.91
C PRO A 40 5.52 49.71 -25.10
N VAL A 41 5.21 50.06 -23.85
CA VAL A 41 6.19 50.63 -22.92
C VAL A 41 6.85 49.46 -22.21
N ARG A 42 8.16 49.28 -22.42
CA ARG A 42 8.96 48.33 -21.63
C ARG A 42 9.18 48.94 -20.24
N ALA A 43 8.87 48.18 -19.20
CA ALA A 43 9.07 48.63 -17.81
C ALA A 43 10.55 48.51 -17.36
N ALA A 44 11.35 47.66 -18.01
CA ALA A 44 12.79 47.51 -17.86
C ALA A 44 13.40 46.95 -19.16
N ASP A 45 14.65 47.33 -19.47
CA ASP A 45 15.41 46.86 -20.63
C ASP A 45 16.31 45.65 -20.29
N ASP A 46 17.17 45.21 -21.22
CA ASP A 46 18.12 44.09 -21.04
C ASP A 46 19.39 44.49 -20.26
N ASP A 47 19.40 45.69 -19.68
CA ASP A 47 20.50 46.26 -18.89
C ASP A 47 20.55 45.74 -17.43
N GLY A 48 19.62 44.86 -17.06
CA GLY A 48 19.48 44.36 -15.70
C GLY A 48 18.77 45.33 -14.75
N SER A 49 18.10 46.36 -15.29
CA SER A 49 17.27 47.26 -14.49
C SER A 49 16.15 46.52 -13.76
N VAL A 50 15.98 46.85 -12.47
CA VAL A 50 14.95 46.25 -11.61
C VAL A 50 13.64 47.00 -11.82
N ILE A 51 12.56 46.27 -12.11
CA ILE A 51 11.21 46.82 -12.03
C ILE A 51 10.83 46.85 -10.54
N HIS A 52 10.76 48.04 -9.96
CA HIS A 52 10.24 48.24 -8.62
C HIS A 52 8.71 48.20 -8.67
N ILE A 53 8.11 47.21 -8.01
CA ILE A 53 6.67 47.10 -7.80
C ILE A 53 6.43 47.09 -6.31
N ALA A 54 5.61 48.02 -5.84
CA ALA A 54 5.16 48.10 -4.45
C ALA A 54 6.29 48.19 -3.40
N ASP A 55 7.10 49.27 -3.44
CA ASP A 55 8.20 49.49 -2.49
C ASP A 55 7.74 49.46 -1.01
N TYR A 56 8.66 49.11 -0.10
CA TYR A 56 8.40 49.02 1.34
C TYR A 56 8.28 50.41 1.97
N TYR A 57 7.05 50.82 2.30
CA TYR A 57 6.79 51.99 3.15
C TYR A 57 6.42 51.50 4.55
N GLN A 58 7.11 52.01 5.58
CA GLN A 58 7.07 51.61 7.01
C GLN A 58 5.67 51.50 7.66
N ASN A 59 4.62 51.89 6.96
CA ASN A 59 3.28 52.14 7.49
C ASN A 59 2.14 51.84 6.49
N ALA A 60 2.41 51.12 5.38
CA ALA A 60 1.35 50.69 4.46
C ALA A 60 1.60 49.28 3.92
N GLN A 61 0.57 48.42 4.01
CA GLN A 61 0.52 47.19 3.22
C GLN A 61 0.21 47.56 1.77
N GLN A 62 0.98 47.03 0.83
CA GLN A 62 0.70 47.18 -0.60
C GLN A 62 0.31 45.83 -1.17
N GLU A 63 -0.89 45.75 -1.73
CA GLU A 63 -1.36 44.59 -2.48
C GLU A 63 -1.25 44.91 -3.98
N THR A 64 -0.56 44.05 -4.72
CA THR A 64 -0.60 44.08 -6.19
C THR A 64 -1.56 43.01 -6.67
N HIS A 65 -2.67 43.42 -7.27
CA HIS A 65 -3.69 42.50 -7.79
C HIS A 65 -3.63 42.44 -9.33
N LEU A 66 -3.31 41.27 -9.88
CA LEU A 66 -3.35 40.96 -11.31
C LEU A 66 -4.53 40.00 -11.56
N GLY A 67 -5.44 40.33 -12.48
CA GLY A 67 -6.61 39.49 -12.74
C GLY A 67 -7.17 39.63 -14.16
N ASN A 68 -7.81 38.56 -14.63
CA ASN A 68 -8.55 38.50 -15.90
C ASN A 68 -9.95 37.96 -15.62
N GLN A 69 -10.98 38.75 -15.95
CA GLN A 69 -12.39 38.37 -15.78
C GLN A 69 -13.11 38.13 -17.11
N ALA A 70 -12.41 38.25 -18.24
CA ALA A 70 -13.02 38.19 -19.57
C ALA A 70 -12.96 36.78 -20.18
N ASN A 71 -11.93 36.00 -19.86
CA ASN A 71 -11.71 34.66 -20.40
C ASN A 71 -10.67 33.89 -19.55
N ASP A 72 -10.31 32.68 -19.99
CA ASP A 72 -9.39 31.77 -19.31
C ASP A 72 -7.90 31.99 -19.66
N ALA A 73 -7.54 33.16 -20.22
CA ALA A 73 -6.16 33.44 -20.58
C ALA A 73 -5.26 33.62 -19.34
N ILE A 74 -3.98 33.26 -19.50
CA ILE A 74 -2.95 33.37 -18.46
C ILE A 74 -2.82 34.83 -17.99
N VAL A 75 -2.95 35.05 -16.68
CA VAL A 75 -2.81 36.37 -16.05
C VAL A 75 -1.35 36.75 -15.81
N LEU A 76 -0.53 35.78 -15.37
CA LEU A 76 0.88 35.94 -15.10
C LEU A 76 1.65 34.69 -15.55
N SER A 77 2.70 34.89 -16.35
CA SER A 77 3.65 33.84 -16.75
C SER A 77 5.05 34.27 -16.34
N CYS A 78 5.66 33.51 -15.43
CA CYS A 78 7.04 33.71 -15.02
C CYS A 78 7.85 32.49 -15.46
N ALA A 79 8.97 32.72 -16.15
CA ALA A 79 9.84 31.65 -16.63
C ALA A 79 11.29 31.96 -16.28
N SER A 80 12.00 30.96 -15.79
CA SER A 80 13.45 30.96 -15.67
C SER A 80 13.99 29.92 -16.64
N THR A 81 14.45 30.35 -17.81
CA THR A 81 14.98 29.47 -18.85
C THR A 81 16.48 29.23 -18.65
N PRO A 82 17.03 28.09 -19.12
CA PRO A 82 18.45 27.82 -19.01
C PRO A 82 19.28 28.96 -19.63
N ASP A 83 20.33 29.37 -18.93
CA ASP A 83 21.44 30.05 -19.59
C ASP A 83 22.36 29.01 -20.23
N SER A 84 23.26 29.45 -21.12
CA SER A 84 24.25 28.60 -21.78
C SER A 84 25.25 27.93 -20.80
N GLY A 85 25.15 28.21 -19.49
CA GLY A 85 26.01 27.68 -18.43
C GLY A 85 25.44 26.49 -17.66
N GLY A 86 24.19 26.06 -17.94
CA GLY A 86 23.59 24.90 -17.26
C GLY A 86 23.22 25.15 -15.78
N GLY A 87 23.07 26.42 -15.37
CA GLY A 87 22.65 26.78 -14.03
C GLY A 87 21.16 26.51 -13.75
N GLY A 88 20.83 26.29 -12.48
CA GLY A 88 19.43 26.29 -12.01
C GLY A 88 18.96 27.71 -11.71
N GLY A 89 17.71 28.03 -12.01
CA GLY A 89 17.12 29.34 -11.73
C GLY A 89 15.74 29.23 -11.07
N THR A 90 15.34 30.27 -10.35
CA THR A 90 14.05 30.34 -9.64
C THR A 90 13.16 31.36 -10.34
N ALA A 91 12.08 30.88 -10.97
CA ALA A 91 11.12 31.76 -11.63
C ALA A 91 10.25 32.55 -10.64
N ILE A 92 9.85 31.92 -9.52
CA ILE A 92 9.03 32.52 -8.47
C ILE A 92 9.54 32.03 -7.11
N LEU A 93 9.76 32.96 -6.16
CA LEU A 93 10.07 32.67 -4.77
C LEU A 93 9.04 33.36 -3.88
N GLY A 94 8.19 32.58 -3.20
CA GLY A 94 7.32 33.09 -2.14
C GLY A 94 7.96 32.87 -0.78
N HIS A 95 7.97 33.91 0.07
CA HIS A 95 8.55 33.86 1.41
C HIS A 95 7.64 34.60 2.38
N SER A 96 7.46 34.02 3.57
CA SER A 96 6.77 34.66 4.69
C SER A 96 7.37 34.16 5.99
N ASP A 97 7.71 35.09 6.89
CA ASP A 97 8.16 34.77 8.25
C ASP A 97 7.01 34.28 9.14
N HIS A 98 5.76 34.66 8.81
CA HIS A 98 4.56 34.32 9.56
C HIS A 98 3.38 34.08 8.60
N GLY A 99 2.86 32.86 8.55
CA GLY A 99 1.69 32.52 7.75
C GLY A 99 2.03 31.83 6.42
N ILE A 100 1.40 32.25 5.34
CA ILE A 100 1.44 31.58 4.04
C ILE A 100 2.35 32.35 3.08
N GLY A 101 3.41 31.72 2.58
CA GLY A 101 4.28 32.31 1.56
C GLY A 101 3.71 32.25 0.15
N VAL A 102 3.01 31.15 -0.19
CA VAL A 102 2.30 30.95 -1.47
C VAL A 102 0.99 30.23 -1.20
N GLN A 103 -0.12 30.78 -1.67
CA GLN A 103 -1.46 30.17 -1.60
C GLN A 103 -1.98 29.95 -3.02
N GLY A 104 -2.28 28.70 -3.36
CA GLY A 104 -3.07 28.37 -4.55
C GLY A 104 -4.45 27.91 -4.12
N GLU A 105 -5.48 28.64 -4.53
CA GLU A 105 -6.87 28.34 -4.19
C GLU A 105 -7.69 28.13 -5.45
N THR A 106 -8.57 27.14 -5.44
CA THR A 106 -9.59 26.99 -6.47
C THR A 106 -10.91 26.58 -5.84
N THR A 107 -11.95 27.33 -6.15
CA THR A 107 -13.31 27.15 -5.61
C THR A 107 -14.23 26.38 -6.56
N GLY A 108 -13.84 26.21 -7.82
CA GLY A 108 -14.58 25.43 -8.82
C GLY A 108 -14.35 23.91 -8.69
N SER A 109 -15.34 23.11 -9.08
CA SER A 109 -15.40 21.66 -8.84
C SER A 109 -14.31 20.80 -9.51
N PHE A 110 -13.47 21.36 -10.38
CA PHE A 110 -12.46 20.63 -11.17
C PHE A 110 -11.13 21.37 -11.31
N GLY A 111 -10.87 22.38 -10.47
CA GLY A 111 -9.65 23.16 -10.58
C GLY A 111 -8.50 22.63 -9.72
N THR A 112 -7.29 22.98 -10.11
CA THR A 112 -6.07 22.65 -9.37
C THR A 112 -5.49 23.94 -8.80
N GLY A 113 -5.44 24.06 -7.47
CA GLY A 113 -4.89 25.24 -6.81
C GLY A 113 -3.37 25.39 -7.05
N VAL A 114 -2.63 24.29 -6.93
CA VAL A 114 -1.18 24.23 -7.20
C VAL A 114 -0.86 22.97 -7.98
N TYR A 115 -0.20 23.11 -9.14
CA TYR A 115 0.23 22.00 -9.98
C TYR A 115 1.75 22.05 -10.17
N GLY A 116 2.47 21.07 -9.63
CA GLY A 116 3.91 20.91 -9.87
C GLY A 116 4.16 19.68 -10.75
N ASN A 117 4.85 19.88 -11.87
CA ASN A 117 5.16 18.82 -12.83
C ASN A 117 6.66 18.81 -13.16
N SER A 118 7.26 17.63 -13.17
CA SER A 118 8.64 17.41 -13.58
C SER A 118 8.75 16.08 -14.31
N SER A 119 9.41 16.07 -15.46
CA SER A 119 9.56 14.87 -16.31
C SER A 119 10.70 13.95 -15.87
N SER A 120 11.64 14.45 -15.06
CA SER A 120 12.88 13.73 -14.72
C SER A 120 13.27 13.81 -13.25
N ALA A 121 12.61 14.66 -12.46
CA ALA A 121 12.98 14.93 -11.07
C ALA A 121 11.74 15.16 -10.20
N THR A 122 11.89 15.90 -9.11
CA THR A 122 10.82 16.22 -8.18
C THR A 122 9.92 17.32 -8.73
N GLY A 123 8.63 17.04 -8.91
CA GLY A 123 7.62 18.05 -9.27
C GLY A 123 7.25 18.97 -8.10
N VAL A 124 7.09 18.40 -6.89
CA VAL A 124 6.79 19.12 -5.64
C VAL A 124 7.60 18.51 -4.50
N TYR A 125 8.30 19.35 -3.74
CA TYR A 125 9.09 18.95 -2.57
C TYR A 125 8.56 19.65 -1.30
N GLY A 126 7.96 18.88 -0.39
CA GLY A 126 7.47 19.38 0.90
C GLY A 126 8.41 18.99 2.03
N ARG A 127 8.90 19.98 2.80
CA ARG A 127 9.75 19.77 3.98
C ARG A 127 9.29 20.70 5.11
N GLY A 128 9.09 20.13 6.30
CA GLY A 128 8.72 20.88 7.48
C GLY A 128 9.22 20.18 8.75
N ALA A 129 9.32 20.92 9.85
CA ALA A 129 9.65 20.33 11.16
C ALA A 129 8.51 19.48 11.72
N THR A 130 7.27 19.75 11.30
CA THR A 130 6.06 19.00 11.67
C THR A 130 5.53 18.22 10.46
N ASN A 131 4.83 18.90 9.54
CA ASN A 131 4.33 18.32 8.30
C ASN A 131 5.08 18.93 7.10
N GLY A 132 5.69 18.09 6.28
CA GLY A 132 6.17 18.52 4.96
C GLY A 132 5.03 18.63 3.94
N VAL A 133 4.07 17.70 4.01
CA VAL A 133 2.85 17.66 3.19
C VAL A 133 1.69 17.27 4.10
N TYR A 134 0.57 17.98 4.02
CA TYR A 134 -0.63 17.71 4.81
C TYR A 134 -1.85 17.74 3.88
N GLY A 135 -2.44 16.57 3.64
CA GLY A 135 -3.60 16.42 2.76
C GLY A 135 -4.85 16.03 3.55
N ILE A 136 -5.93 16.78 3.37
CA ILE A 136 -7.25 16.51 3.94
C ILE A 136 -8.24 16.37 2.79
N SER A 137 -9.08 15.34 2.84
CA SER A 137 -10.22 15.18 1.94
C SER A 137 -11.40 14.58 2.70
N THR A 138 -12.62 15.02 2.40
CA THR A 138 -13.85 14.54 3.06
C THR A 138 -14.52 13.40 2.31
N THR A 139 -14.30 13.31 0.99
CA THR A 139 -14.95 12.32 0.11
C THR A 139 -13.95 11.44 -0.64
N GLY A 140 -12.67 11.79 -0.64
CA GLY A 140 -11.64 11.07 -1.39
C GLY A 140 -10.33 10.92 -0.62
N SER A 141 -9.24 10.73 -1.35
CA SER A 141 -7.90 10.63 -0.77
C SER A 141 -7.36 12.01 -0.45
N GLY A 142 -6.84 12.21 0.77
CA GLY A 142 -6.11 13.44 1.11
C GLY A 142 -4.75 13.51 0.40
N VAL A 143 -4.08 12.37 0.24
CA VAL A 143 -2.83 12.22 -0.50
C VAL A 143 -2.88 10.88 -1.26
N THR A 144 -2.48 10.89 -2.54
CA THR A 144 -2.36 9.70 -3.37
C THR A 144 -0.96 9.64 -3.96
N GLY A 145 -0.33 8.47 -3.90
CA GLY A 145 0.96 8.21 -4.57
C GLY A 145 0.85 6.99 -5.47
N GLU A 146 1.22 7.16 -6.74
CA GLU A 146 1.18 6.11 -7.77
C GLU A 146 2.56 5.98 -8.43
N SER A 147 2.98 4.75 -8.70
CA SER A 147 4.20 4.46 -9.44
C SER A 147 4.07 3.11 -10.14
N SER A 148 4.55 3.03 -11.39
CA SER A 148 4.51 1.80 -12.20
C SER A 148 5.78 0.94 -12.07
N SER A 149 6.88 1.52 -11.59
CA SER A 149 8.19 0.87 -11.50
C SER A 149 8.86 0.96 -10.13
N GLY A 150 8.30 1.74 -9.20
CA GLY A 150 8.84 1.95 -7.87
C GLY A 150 7.77 2.11 -6.80
N HIS A 151 8.13 2.73 -5.67
CA HIS A 151 7.19 3.02 -4.60
C HIS A 151 6.32 4.23 -4.96
N GLY A 152 4.99 4.07 -4.99
CA GLY A 152 4.07 5.20 -5.06
C GLY A 152 4.13 6.06 -3.78
N VAL A 153 4.25 5.41 -2.62
CA VAL A 153 4.46 6.04 -1.31
C VAL A 153 5.52 5.25 -0.55
N SER A 154 6.46 5.95 0.08
CA SER A 154 7.48 5.37 0.96
C SER A 154 7.55 6.17 2.25
N ALA A 155 7.71 5.48 3.37
CA ALA A 155 7.83 6.08 4.69
C ALA A 155 8.99 5.43 5.46
N SER A 156 9.77 6.24 6.15
CA SER A 156 10.89 5.82 7.00
C SER A 156 10.91 6.69 8.25
N SER A 157 11.11 6.06 9.40
CA SER A 157 11.11 6.70 10.71
C SER A 157 11.83 5.79 11.71
N ASP A 158 12.51 6.38 12.69
CA ASP A 158 13.10 5.63 13.82
C ASP A 158 12.04 5.17 14.84
N SER A 159 10.80 5.63 14.68
CA SER A 159 9.65 5.27 15.53
C SER A 159 8.53 4.67 14.67
N VAL A 160 7.46 5.41 14.41
CA VAL A 160 6.34 4.98 13.56
C VAL A 160 6.48 5.63 12.19
N GLY A 161 6.64 4.81 11.15
CA GLY A 161 6.67 5.30 9.76
C GLY A 161 5.29 5.59 9.19
N VAL A 162 4.32 4.70 9.46
CA VAL A 162 2.93 4.82 9.01
C VAL A 162 1.99 4.50 10.17
N TYR A 163 1.00 5.36 10.37
CA TYR A 163 -0.05 5.18 11.38
C TYR A 163 -1.42 5.40 10.75
N SER A 164 -2.28 4.38 10.79
CA SER A 164 -3.60 4.41 10.18
C SER A 164 -4.67 4.08 11.21
N ILE A 165 -5.74 4.88 11.23
CA ILE A 165 -6.94 4.66 12.04
C ILE A 165 -8.16 4.85 11.14
N GLY A 166 -9.17 3.99 11.29
CA GLY A 166 -10.44 4.13 10.58
C GLY A 166 -11.50 3.16 11.10
N GLY A 167 -12.76 3.36 10.70
CA GLY A 167 -13.85 2.44 11.00
C GLY A 167 -13.86 1.16 10.16
N SER A 168 -12.97 1.05 9.19
CA SER A 168 -12.82 -0.06 8.23
C SER A 168 -11.35 -0.50 8.15
N ALA A 169 -10.89 -1.07 7.02
CA ALA A 169 -9.48 -1.38 6.82
C ALA A 169 -8.61 -0.11 6.82
N GLY A 170 -7.71 0.02 7.80
CA GLY A 170 -6.75 1.13 7.86
C GLY A 170 -5.61 1.02 6.84
N VAL A 171 -5.26 -0.22 6.44
CA VAL A 171 -4.32 -0.53 5.36
C VAL A 171 -4.87 -1.73 4.60
N SER A 172 -4.94 -1.63 3.27
CA SER A 172 -5.29 -2.72 2.37
C SER A 172 -4.16 -2.88 1.34
N SER A 173 -3.77 -4.12 1.07
CA SER A 173 -2.71 -4.42 0.11
C SER A 173 -3.08 -5.63 -0.73
N SER A 174 -2.78 -5.57 -2.02
CA SER A 174 -2.90 -6.67 -2.98
C SER A 174 -1.64 -6.76 -3.83
N SER A 175 -1.22 -7.98 -4.14
CA SER A 175 -0.06 -8.26 -4.99
C SER A 175 -0.37 -9.44 -5.90
N ILE A 176 0.04 -9.37 -7.16
CA ILE A 176 -0.24 -10.39 -8.18
C ILE A 176 0.81 -11.50 -8.15
N SER A 177 2.08 -11.13 -7.95
CA SER A 177 3.22 -12.05 -8.11
C SER A 177 4.18 -12.08 -6.92
N GLY A 178 3.95 -11.25 -5.89
CA GLY A 178 4.81 -11.12 -4.74
C GLY A 178 4.05 -11.09 -3.42
N PHE A 179 4.73 -10.62 -2.37
CA PHE A 179 4.11 -10.40 -1.08
C PHE A 179 3.25 -9.14 -1.11
N GLY A 180 2.01 -9.22 -0.61
CA GLY A 180 1.20 -8.03 -0.35
C GLY A 180 1.74 -7.23 0.85
N VAL A 181 2.13 -7.92 1.92
CA VAL A 181 2.69 -7.32 3.15
C VAL A 181 3.85 -8.16 3.65
N VAL A 182 4.93 -7.50 4.06
CA VAL A 182 6.10 -8.13 4.69
C VAL A 182 6.40 -7.39 5.99
N GLY A 183 6.39 -8.10 7.12
CA GLY A 183 6.83 -7.57 8.42
C GLY A 183 8.11 -8.24 8.87
N THR A 184 9.14 -7.44 9.17
CA THR A 184 10.45 -7.92 9.65
C THR A 184 10.84 -7.16 10.92
N SER A 185 11.47 -7.84 11.86
CA SER A 185 12.03 -7.24 13.08
C SER A 185 13.25 -8.05 13.53
N THR A 186 14.27 -7.37 14.04
CA THR A 186 15.53 -7.99 14.50
C THR A 186 15.45 -8.46 15.96
N THR A 187 14.75 -7.71 16.80
CA THR A 187 14.69 -7.93 18.25
C THR A 187 13.28 -8.17 18.77
N GLY A 188 12.25 -7.85 17.97
CA GLY A 188 10.86 -7.84 18.42
C GLY A 188 9.90 -8.57 17.47
N ILE A 189 8.63 -8.21 17.58
CA ILE A 189 7.55 -8.78 16.79
C ILE A 189 7.56 -8.13 15.40
N GLY A 190 7.67 -8.93 14.34
CA GLY A 190 7.61 -8.44 12.95
C GLY A 190 6.18 -8.07 12.50
N VAL A 191 5.17 -8.84 12.94
CA VAL A 191 3.74 -8.58 12.68
C VAL A 191 2.93 -8.93 13.92
N TYR A 192 2.10 -7.99 14.39
CA TYR A 192 1.22 -8.17 15.55
C TYR A 192 -0.23 -7.96 15.13
N GLY A 193 -1.05 -9.02 15.21
CA GLY A 193 -2.49 -8.97 14.95
C GLY A 193 -3.28 -9.17 16.25
N ALA A 194 -4.12 -8.20 16.63
CA ALA A 194 -4.92 -8.24 17.84
C ALA A 194 -6.36 -7.81 17.57
N SER A 195 -7.30 -8.47 18.25
CA SER A 195 -8.72 -8.11 18.23
C SER A 195 -9.33 -8.43 19.60
N VAL A 196 -10.22 -7.56 20.08
CA VAL A 196 -10.87 -7.69 21.39
C VAL A 196 -12.13 -8.56 21.35
N SER A 197 -12.73 -8.70 20.17
CA SER A 197 -14.04 -9.35 20.00
C SER A 197 -14.10 -10.32 18.82
N SER A 198 -13.01 -10.47 18.06
CA SER A 198 -12.95 -11.30 16.87
C SER A 198 -11.53 -11.83 16.63
N VAL A 199 -11.22 -12.23 15.40
CA VAL A 199 -9.94 -12.81 14.99
C VAL A 199 -8.87 -11.71 14.83
N GLY A 200 -7.73 -11.86 15.50
CA GLY A 200 -6.59 -10.94 15.36
C GLY A 200 -5.76 -11.16 14.09
N ALA A 201 -5.73 -12.39 13.56
CA ALA A 201 -5.08 -12.74 12.29
C ALA A 201 -5.79 -13.92 11.63
N PHE A 202 -6.15 -13.78 10.35
CA PHE A 202 -6.83 -14.81 9.57
C PHE A 202 -6.05 -15.09 8.28
N GLY A 203 -5.61 -16.33 8.10
CA GLY A 203 -4.93 -16.79 6.88
C GLY A 203 -5.86 -17.70 6.07
N GLN A 204 -6.01 -17.42 4.78
CA GLN A 204 -6.78 -18.24 3.84
C GLN A 204 -5.98 -18.53 2.57
N SER A 205 -6.09 -19.77 2.08
CA SER A 205 -5.57 -20.22 0.80
C SER A 205 -6.65 -21.04 0.11
N THR A 206 -6.87 -20.80 -1.18
CA THR A 206 -7.76 -21.61 -2.04
C THR A 206 -7.01 -22.69 -2.81
N SER A 207 -5.70 -22.79 -2.62
CA SER A 207 -4.88 -23.84 -3.24
C SER A 207 -5.15 -25.19 -2.58
N SER A 208 -5.22 -26.24 -3.40
CA SER A 208 -5.33 -27.62 -2.92
C SER A 208 -4.01 -28.20 -2.39
N THR A 209 -2.89 -27.52 -2.62
CA THR A 209 -1.55 -28.00 -2.26
C THR A 209 -0.78 -27.09 -1.32
N GLN A 210 -1.25 -25.84 -1.11
CA GLN A 210 -0.56 -24.86 -0.29
C GLN A 210 -1.32 -24.51 0.98
N ALA A 211 -0.60 -24.51 2.09
CA ALA A 211 -1.12 -24.08 3.38
C ALA A 211 -1.43 -22.57 3.38
N ALA A 212 -2.51 -22.20 4.06
CA ALA A 212 -2.88 -20.80 4.30
C ALA A 212 -1.95 -20.10 5.29
N SER A 213 -1.32 -20.85 6.19
CA SER A 213 -0.34 -20.34 7.16
C SER A 213 0.74 -21.39 7.42
N VAL A 214 1.99 -20.94 7.58
CA VAL A 214 3.14 -21.79 7.88
C VAL A 214 4.00 -21.08 8.92
N GLY A 215 4.26 -21.74 10.05
CA GLY A 215 5.26 -21.31 11.01
C GLY A 215 6.56 -22.08 10.78
N ARG A 216 7.65 -21.37 10.44
CA ARG A 216 8.97 -21.97 10.23
C ARG A 216 9.99 -21.31 11.14
N SER A 217 10.69 -22.11 11.94
CA SER A 217 11.81 -21.66 12.75
C SER A 217 13.09 -22.41 12.38
N VAL A 218 14.19 -21.67 12.13
CA VAL A 218 15.49 -22.23 11.71
C VAL A 218 16.49 -22.38 12.84
N GLY A 219 16.25 -21.75 14.01
CA GLY A 219 17.21 -21.66 15.12
C GLY A 219 17.03 -22.72 16.20
N ASN A 220 16.60 -23.94 15.87
CA ASN A 220 16.19 -24.97 16.85
C ASN A 220 15.06 -24.50 17.80
N SER A 221 14.13 -23.65 17.36
CA SER A 221 13.03 -23.14 18.20
C SER A 221 11.67 -23.74 17.79
N THR A 222 10.57 -23.16 18.26
CA THR A 222 9.20 -23.53 17.88
C THR A 222 8.79 -22.84 16.58
N GLY A 223 8.17 -23.57 15.64
CA GLY A 223 7.58 -23.00 14.42
C GLY A 223 6.26 -22.27 14.68
N VAL A 224 5.32 -22.93 15.36
CA VAL A 224 4.01 -22.39 15.77
C VAL A 224 3.81 -22.64 17.25
N GLN A 225 3.52 -21.59 18.02
CA GLN A 225 3.19 -21.69 19.44
C GLN A 225 1.77 -21.18 19.70
N GLY A 226 0.88 -22.10 20.08
CA GLY A 226 -0.44 -21.78 20.62
C GLY A 226 -0.37 -21.68 22.15
N PHE A 227 -0.89 -20.58 22.69
CA PHE A 227 -0.95 -20.33 24.12
C PHE A 227 -2.34 -19.83 24.50
N SER A 228 -2.83 -20.28 25.65
CA SER A 228 -4.05 -19.73 26.25
C SER A 228 -3.87 -19.63 27.77
N GLY A 229 -4.34 -18.54 28.37
CA GLY A 229 -4.07 -18.16 29.76
C GLY A 229 -4.92 -16.98 30.22
N ALA A 230 -4.85 -16.65 31.51
CA ALA A 230 -5.52 -15.46 32.07
C ALA A 230 -4.99 -14.16 31.45
N SER A 231 -5.78 -13.08 31.52
CA SER A 231 -5.34 -11.75 31.09
C SER A 231 -4.04 -11.35 31.79
N GLY A 232 -3.02 -10.95 31.03
CA GLY A 232 -1.70 -10.58 31.55
C GLY A 232 -0.73 -11.75 31.76
N ALA A 233 -1.11 -12.98 31.42
CA ALA A 233 -0.17 -14.10 31.43
C ALA A 233 0.96 -13.87 30.42
N LEU A 234 2.20 -14.04 30.86
CA LEU A 234 3.37 -13.97 30.00
C LEU A 234 3.33 -15.09 28.96
N LEU A 235 3.82 -14.81 27.75
CA LEU A 235 3.99 -15.83 26.72
C LEU A 235 4.95 -16.92 27.24
N PRO A 236 4.56 -18.21 27.26
CA PRO A 236 5.45 -19.27 27.70
C PRO A 236 6.68 -19.38 26.81
N ALA A 237 7.81 -19.80 27.39
CA ALA A 237 9.01 -20.06 26.62
C ALA A 237 8.76 -21.12 25.52
N ALA A 238 9.18 -20.82 24.30
CA ALA A 238 9.13 -21.75 23.19
C ALA A 238 9.97 -23.00 23.48
N ARG A 239 9.42 -24.19 23.20
CA ARG A 239 10.16 -25.44 23.31
C ARG A 239 11.04 -25.66 22.09
N ALA A 240 12.33 -25.86 22.32
CA ALA A 240 13.29 -26.10 21.24
C ALA A 240 12.85 -27.27 20.32
N LYS A 241 13.09 -27.12 19.02
CA LYS A 241 12.83 -28.15 17.98
C LYS A 241 11.37 -28.60 17.90
N THR A 242 10.43 -27.69 18.06
CA THR A 242 8.99 -28.01 18.03
C THR A 242 8.32 -27.46 16.77
N GLY A 243 7.56 -28.28 16.04
CA GLY A 243 6.73 -27.79 14.93
C GLY A 243 5.54 -26.97 15.45
N VAL A 244 4.65 -27.62 16.20
CA VAL A 244 3.48 -27.01 16.85
C VAL A 244 3.55 -27.27 18.36
N TYR A 245 3.61 -26.21 19.16
CA TYR A 245 3.52 -26.28 20.63
C TYR A 245 2.20 -25.69 21.11
N GLY A 246 1.31 -26.52 21.64
CA GLY A 246 0.08 -26.07 22.28
C GLY A 246 0.17 -26.13 23.80
N TYR A 247 -0.05 -24.99 24.47
CA TYR A 247 -0.06 -24.88 25.93
C TYR A 247 -1.38 -24.27 26.42
N ALA A 248 -2.02 -24.93 27.37
CA ALA A 248 -3.23 -24.45 28.03
C ALA A 248 -3.15 -24.78 29.52
N ALA A 249 -3.40 -23.78 30.37
CA ALA A 249 -3.23 -23.89 31.82
C ALA A 249 -4.30 -23.10 32.60
N GLN A 250 -5.44 -22.82 31.97
CA GLN A 250 -6.52 -22.07 32.60
C GLN A 250 -7.24 -22.88 33.67
N ASP A 251 -7.60 -24.13 33.37
CA ASP A 251 -8.38 -25.00 34.25
C ASP A 251 -8.34 -26.49 33.80
N SER A 252 -9.12 -27.34 34.46
CA SER A 252 -9.21 -28.79 34.19
C SER A 252 -9.86 -29.14 32.84
N THR A 253 -10.49 -28.19 32.17
CA THR A 253 -11.13 -28.37 30.85
C THR A 253 -10.23 -27.89 29.71
N ALA A 254 -9.15 -27.18 30.01
CA ALA A 254 -8.23 -26.61 29.04
C ALA A 254 -7.62 -27.66 28.09
N LYS A 255 -7.32 -27.23 26.85
CA LYS A 255 -6.79 -28.09 25.78
C LYS A 255 -5.60 -27.40 25.12
N GLY A 256 -4.43 -28.03 25.15
CA GLY A 256 -3.23 -27.48 24.51
C GLY A 256 -3.31 -27.54 22.98
N VAL A 257 -3.72 -28.70 22.43
CA VAL A 257 -3.99 -28.92 21.00
C VAL A 257 -5.24 -29.79 20.90
N ILE A 258 -6.19 -29.39 20.06
CA ILE A 258 -7.37 -30.20 19.71
C ILE A 258 -7.29 -30.49 18.22
N GLY A 259 -7.45 -31.75 17.84
CA GLY A 259 -7.74 -32.14 16.47
C GLY A 259 -9.10 -32.83 16.43
N GLU A 260 -10.03 -32.27 15.68
CA GLU A 260 -11.40 -32.75 15.52
C GLU A 260 -11.71 -32.86 14.02
N THR A 261 -12.42 -33.90 13.62
CA THR A 261 -12.85 -34.06 12.23
C THR A 261 -14.17 -34.82 12.15
N THR A 262 -14.98 -34.50 11.15
CA THR A 262 -16.19 -35.26 10.79
C THR A 262 -15.90 -36.42 9.84
N SER A 263 -14.71 -36.43 9.21
CA SER A 263 -14.23 -37.50 8.32
C SER A 263 -12.69 -37.54 8.28
N GLY A 264 -12.09 -38.72 8.28
CA GLY A 264 -10.63 -38.90 8.31
C GLY A 264 -10.06 -38.87 9.73
N HIS A 265 -8.90 -38.23 9.92
CA HIS A 265 -8.19 -38.24 11.21
C HIS A 265 -8.08 -36.85 11.82
N GLY A 266 -8.54 -36.66 13.07
CA GLY A 266 -8.35 -35.40 13.81
C GLY A 266 -6.87 -35.13 14.15
N LEU A 267 -6.10 -36.20 14.40
CA LEU A 267 -4.63 -36.19 14.42
C LEU A 267 -4.13 -37.39 13.63
N HIS A 268 -3.16 -37.16 12.74
CA HIS A 268 -2.55 -38.22 11.94
C HIS A 268 -1.02 -38.22 12.16
N GLY A 269 -0.53 -39.17 12.95
CA GLY A 269 0.90 -39.37 13.17
C GLY A 269 1.45 -40.43 12.23
N ILE A 270 2.51 -40.11 11.49
CA ILE A 270 3.25 -41.07 10.64
C ILE A 270 4.71 -41.04 11.06
N ALA A 271 5.31 -42.22 11.27
CA ALA A 271 6.75 -42.38 11.35
C ALA A 271 7.21 -43.29 10.20
N THR A 272 8.04 -42.75 9.30
CA THR A 272 8.53 -43.44 8.09
C THR A 272 9.85 -44.18 8.31
N SER A 273 10.41 -44.11 9.52
CA SER A 273 11.65 -44.76 9.95
C SER A 273 11.46 -45.34 11.36
N SER A 274 12.54 -45.64 12.09
CA SER A 274 12.50 -46.15 13.49
C SER A 274 11.94 -45.16 14.53
N GLY A 275 11.31 -44.07 14.10
CA GLY A 275 10.69 -43.07 14.97
C GLY A 275 9.31 -43.48 15.51
N TRP A 276 8.73 -42.61 16.34
CA TRP A 276 7.40 -42.82 16.94
C TRP A 276 6.38 -41.92 16.26
N ALA A 277 5.26 -42.50 15.81
CA ALA A 277 4.13 -41.74 15.27
C ALA A 277 3.38 -40.92 16.35
N GLY A 278 3.51 -41.33 17.62
CA GLY A 278 3.03 -40.59 18.79
C GLY A 278 3.80 -41.02 20.04
N TYR A 279 4.02 -40.07 20.96
CA TYR A 279 4.63 -40.31 22.26
C TYR A 279 3.79 -39.65 23.35
N PHE A 280 3.33 -40.44 24.32
CA PHE A 280 2.50 -39.98 25.42
C PHE A 280 3.20 -40.29 26.73
N ALA A 281 3.61 -39.25 27.46
CA ALA A 281 4.13 -39.37 28.82
C ALA A 281 3.02 -39.02 29.82
N GLY A 282 2.58 -40.00 30.60
CA GLY A 282 1.49 -39.85 31.58
C GLY A 282 0.29 -40.74 31.28
N ARG A 283 -0.84 -40.44 31.94
CA ARG A 283 -2.09 -41.18 31.75
C ARG A 283 -2.72 -40.82 30.41
N VAL A 284 -3.11 -41.83 29.65
CA VAL A 284 -3.94 -41.68 28.45
C VAL A 284 -5.37 -42.04 28.82
N TYR A 285 -6.30 -41.11 28.62
CA TYR A 285 -7.73 -41.32 28.88
C TYR A 285 -8.47 -41.47 27.56
N THR A 286 -9.17 -42.60 27.40
CA THR A 286 -9.94 -42.93 26.20
C THR A 286 -11.39 -43.14 26.61
N THR A 287 -12.33 -42.43 25.97
CA THR A 287 -13.77 -42.55 26.24
C THR A 287 -14.48 -43.56 25.34
N ALA A 288 -13.81 -44.02 24.29
CA ALA A 288 -14.30 -45.00 23.33
C ALA A 288 -13.35 -46.21 23.29
N TYR A 289 -13.12 -46.79 22.12
CA TYR A 289 -12.27 -47.96 21.92
C TYR A 289 -10.96 -47.61 21.20
N HIS A 290 -9.97 -48.49 21.34
CA HIS A 290 -8.80 -48.52 20.48
C HIS A 290 -9.07 -49.51 19.35
N GLU A 291 -9.27 -49.01 18.14
CA GLU A 291 -9.33 -49.84 16.94
C GLU A 291 -7.91 -50.22 16.51
N MET A 292 -7.67 -51.50 16.22
CA MET A 292 -6.36 -52.00 15.81
C MET A 292 -6.53 -52.91 14.59
N THR A 293 -5.57 -52.87 13.67
CA THR A 293 -5.55 -53.76 12.50
C THR A 293 -4.51 -54.85 12.69
N GLU A 294 -4.77 -56.04 12.13
CA GLU A 294 -3.81 -57.13 12.13
C GLU A 294 -2.49 -56.75 11.45
N ILE A 295 -1.40 -57.21 12.03
CA ILE A 295 -0.06 -57.05 11.49
C ILE A 295 0.72 -58.36 11.56
N SER A 296 1.82 -58.42 10.81
CA SER A 296 2.83 -59.45 11.05
C SER A 296 3.41 -59.29 12.44
N ALA A 297 3.75 -60.41 13.08
CA ALA A 297 4.27 -60.39 14.44
C ALA A 297 5.52 -59.49 14.53
N PRO A 298 5.47 -58.38 15.29
CA PRO A 298 6.56 -57.43 15.34
C PRO A 298 7.75 -58.07 16.07
N ALA A 299 8.98 -57.64 15.75
CA ALA A 299 10.18 -58.06 16.47
C ALA A 299 10.03 -57.90 18.01
N ALA A 300 10.82 -58.62 18.80
CA ALA A 300 10.82 -58.42 20.25
C ALA A 300 11.23 -56.98 20.58
N PRO A 301 10.56 -56.29 21.53
CA PRO A 301 11.01 -54.99 21.99
C PRO A 301 12.27 -55.14 22.87
N ALA A 302 12.96 -54.03 23.15
CA ALA A 302 14.06 -54.01 24.12
C ALA A 302 13.58 -54.41 25.54
N ALA A 303 14.52 -54.70 26.44
CA ALA A 303 14.22 -54.98 27.84
C ALA A 303 13.30 -53.91 28.47
N ASN A 304 12.44 -54.33 29.40
CA ASN A 304 11.46 -53.47 30.11
C ASN A 304 10.37 -52.83 29.23
N HIS A 305 10.11 -53.40 28.05
CA HIS A 305 9.04 -52.95 27.16
C HIS A 305 8.14 -54.12 26.74
N ALA A 306 6.90 -53.79 26.37
CA ALA A 306 5.93 -54.71 25.81
C ALA A 306 5.32 -54.12 24.53
N ARG A 307 4.95 -54.98 23.59
CA ARG A 307 4.20 -54.61 22.37
C ARG A 307 2.82 -55.27 22.42
N LEU A 308 1.76 -54.47 22.29
CA LEU A 308 0.38 -54.92 22.11
C LEU A 308 0.03 -54.84 20.62
N PHE A 309 -0.49 -55.91 20.03
CA PHE A 309 -0.81 -55.96 18.61
C PHE A 309 -1.88 -57.03 18.30
N LEU A 310 -2.47 -56.95 17.11
CA LEU A 310 -3.32 -58.00 16.55
C LEU A 310 -2.55 -58.80 15.50
N LYS A 311 -2.77 -60.11 15.43
CA LYS A 311 -2.29 -60.98 14.34
C LYS A 311 -3.33 -62.04 14.01
N SER A 312 -3.26 -62.58 12.80
CA SER A 312 -4.03 -63.76 12.43
C SER A 312 -3.39 -65.05 12.99
N ASP A 313 -4.19 -66.06 13.26
CA ASP A 313 -3.74 -67.42 13.52
C ASP A 313 -3.63 -68.25 12.22
N ALA A 314 -3.32 -69.54 12.33
CA ALA A 314 -3.19 -70.42 11.16
C ALA A 314 -4.54 -70.71 10.46
N LEU A 315 -5.66 -70.39 11.13
CA LEU A 315 -7.02 -70.63 10.66
C LEU A 315 -7.70 -69.33 10.18
N GLY A 316 -7.03 -68.17 10.31
CA GLY A 316 -7.54 -66.87 9.89
C GLY A 316 -8.20 -66.05 11.00
N HIS A 317 -8.21 -66.51 12.26
CA HIS A 317 -8.84 -65.77 13.36
C HIS A 317 -7.95 -64.66 13.91
N THR A 318 -8.56 -63.53 14.27
CA THR A 318 -7.86 -62.41 14.89
C THR A 318 -7.47 -62.73 16.34
N GLN A 319 -6.21 -62.49 16.72
CA GLN A 319 -5.69 -62.70 18.07
C GLN A 319 -5.12 -61.40 18.67
N LEU A 320 -5.60 -61.01 19.85
CA LEU A 320 -4.98 -59.96 20.66
C LEU A 320 -3.75 -60.52 21.37
N CYS A 321 -2.59 -59.93 21.10
CA CYS A 321 -1.30 -60.47 21.52
C CYS A 321 -0.46 -59.44 22.27
N VAL A 322 0.32 -59.91 23.25
CA VAL A 322 1.42 -59.16 23.86
C VAL A 322 2.75 -59.87 23.65
N ARG A 323 3.80 -59.11 23.31
CA ARG A 323 5.18 -59.60 23.19
C ARG A 323 6.13 -58.81 24.08
N PHE A 324 6.95 -59.52 24.86
CA PHE A 324 8.02 -58.96 25.69
C PHE A 324 9.41 -59.25 25.07
N ASN A 325 10.47 -58.71 25.68
CA ASN A 325 11.86 -58.88 25.23
C ASN A 325 12.32 -60.35 25.14
N THR A 326 11.73 -61.26 25.92
CA THR A 326 12.05 -62.70 25.91
C THR A 326 11.63 -63.42 24.62
N GLY A 327 10.97 -62.73 23.69
CA GLY A 327 10.71 -63.23 22.34
C GLY A 327 9.39 -63.99 22.19
N THR A 328 8.83 -64.56 23.25
CA THR A 328 7.56 -65.29 23.23
C THR A 328 6.36 -64.35 23.06
N ILE A 329 5.39 -64.76 22.24
CA ILE A 329 4.11 -64.07 22.08
C ILE A 329 3.09 -64.73 23.02
N LYS A 330 2.42 -63.93 23.83
CA LYS A 330 1.29 -64.38 24.65
C LYS A 330 -0.01 -63.91 24.02
N VAL A 331 -0.87 -64.85 23.66
CA VAL A 331 -2.25 -64.58 23.22
C VAL A 331 -3.08 -64.25 24.45
N LEU A 332 -3.74 -63.10 24.42
CA LEU A 332 -4.63 -62.62 25.49
C LEU A 332 -6.08 -63.01 25.19
N ALA A 333 -6.47 -62.96 23.93
CA ALA A 333 -7.79 -63.37 23.44
C ALA A 333 -7.70 -63.77 21.96
N THR A 334 -8.57 -64.69 21.55
CA THR A 334 -8.74 -65.12 20.16
C THR A 334 -10.19 -64.88 19.77
N GLN A 335 -10.41 -64.36 18.58
CA GLN A 335 -11.73 -64.28 17.96
C GLN A 335 -12.31 -65.69 17.82
N SER A 336 -13.50 -65.88 18.36
CA SER A 336 -14.28 -67.12 18.21
C SER A 336 -14.86 -67.27 16.82
#